data_AF-A0A672QM68-F1
#
_entry.id   AF-A0A672QM68-F1
#
_cell.length_a   1.000
_cell.length_b   1.000
_cell.length_c   1.000
_cell.angle_alpha   90.00
_cell.angle_beta   90.00
_cell.angle_gamma   90.00
#
_symmetry.space_group_name_H-M   'P 1'
#
loop_
_entity.id
_entity.type
_entity.pdbx_description
1 polymer ?
#
loop_
_entity_poly.entity_id
_entity_poly.type
_entity_poly.pdbx_seq_one_letter_code
_entity_poly.pdbx_strand_id
1 'polypeptide(L)'
;LNDRKLTLAPPHVLLYLVLGIAKGILEKEVVQVKVDKENYLSENCPPLSMPGSAQELQELCKKLHLQIDQVDEERYDLESKVGKASKEIEDLKIKVVDLQGKFKKPALKKVRLSADQMLQALLGSKHKVSLDLRSNLKQVKKEVKEEVADVGDWRKNVEDKAGMDGRKKMFESEA
;
A
#
# COMPACT_ATOMS: atom_id res chain seq x y z
N LEU A 1 3.92 16.41 -41.34
CA LEU A 1 3.00 15.35 -40.86
C LEU A 1 3.82 14.25 -40.18
N ASN A 2 4.24 14.46 -38.94
CA ASN A 2 4.92 13.42 -38.15
C ASN A 2 4.47 13.53 -36.68
N ASP A 3 3.16 13.56 -36.49
CA ASP A 3 2.49 13.60 -35.18
C ASP A 3 2.38 12.20 -34.56
N ARG A 4 3.49 11.50 -34.33
CA ARG A 4 3.46 10.20 -33.64
C ARG A 4 4.56 10.03 -32.59
N LYS A 5 4.82 11.08 -31.83
CA LYS A 5 5.47 10.96 -30.52
C LYS A 5 4.79 11.89 -29.52
N LEU A 6 3.48 11.70 -29.32
CA LEU A 6 2.94 11.93 -27.98
C LEU A 6 3.73 10.97 -27.09
N THR A 7 4.62 11.52 -26.26
CA THR A 7 5.31 10.82 -25.19
C THR A 7 4.26 10.37 -24.18
N LEU A 8 3.54 9.31 -24.53
CA LEU A 8 2.80 8.48 -23.60
C LEU A 8 3.81 8.11 -22.51
N ALA A 9 3.48 8.41 -21.26
CA ALA A 9 4.27 7.95 -20.12
C ALA A 9 4.63 6.48 -20.36
N PRO A 10 5.89 6.09 -20.17
CA PRO A 10 6.32 4.77 -20.60
C PRO A 10 5.42 3.72 -19.94
N PRO A 11 5.02 2.66 -20.67
CA PRO A 11 3.85 1.83 -20.34
C PRO A 11 3.82 1.26 -18.92
N HIS A 12 4.98 1.16 -18.27
CA HIS A 12 5.11 0.78 -16.87
C HIS A 12 4.55 1.81 -15.87
N VAL A 13 4.65 3.12 -16.17
CA VAL A 13 4.11 4.20 -15.33
C VAL A 13 2.58 4.13 -15.34
N LEU A 14 1.98 3.95 -16.52
CA LEU A 14 0.53 3.79 -16.64
C LEU A 14 0.04 2.53 -15.93
N LEU A 15 0.76 1.40 -16.07
CA LEU A 15 0.44 0.18 -15.34
C LEU A 15 0.50 0.37 -13.83
N TYR A 16 1.53 1.04 -13.32
CA TYR A 16 1.66 1.33 -11.88
C TYR A 16 0.51 2.21 -11.37
N LEU A 17 0.14 3.25 -12.12
CA LEU A 17 -0.99 4.11 -11.79
C LEU A 17 -2.31 3.33 -11.78
N VAL A 18 -2.57 2.50 -12.78
CA VAL A 18 -3.78 1.66 -12.87
C VAL A 18 -3.84 0.68 -11.69
N LEU A 19 -2.73 0.02 -11.35
CA LEU A 19 -2.69 -0.89 -10.20
C LEU A 19 -2.90 -0.14 -8.88
N GLY A 20 -2.35 1.06 -8.73
CA GLY A 20 -2.57 1.92 -7.57
C GLY A 20 -4.04 2.31 -7.40
N ILE A 21 -4.70 2.69 -8.48
CA ILE A 21 -6.14 3.01 -8.49
C ILE A 21 -6.96 1.76 -8.18
N ALA A 22 -6.67 0.63 -8.84
CA ALA A 22 -7.37 -0.63 -8.62
C ALA A 22 -7.28 -1.10 -7.16
N LYS A 23 -6.11 -0.95 -6.53
CA LYS A 23 -5.93 -1.23 -5.10
C LYS A 23 -6.85 -0.35 -4.23
N GLY A 24 -6.91 0.95 -4.52
CA GLY A 24 -7.78 1.86 -3.80
C GLY A 24 -9.27 1.54 -3.97
N ILE A 25 -9.69 1.07 -5.14
CA ILE A 25 -11.06 0.61 -5.39
C ILE A 25 -11.35 -0.66 -4.58
N LEU A 26 -10.43 -1.62 -4.57
CA LEU A 26 -10.57 -2.86 -3.81
C LEU A 26 -10.67 -2.59 -2.30
N GLU A 27 -9.85 -1.68 -1.77
CA GLU A 27 -9.92 -1.29 -0.35
C GLU A 27 -11.27 -0.66 0.00
N LYS A 28 -11.81 0.20 -0.88
CA LYS A 28 -13.14 0.79 -0.71
C LYS A 28 -14.25 -0.27 -0.76
N GLU A 29 -14.17 -1.20 -1.70
CA GLU A 29 -15.14 -2.30 -1.83
C GLU A 29 -15.16 -3.17 -0.57
N VAL A 30 -14.00 -3.53 -0.03
CA VAL A 30 -13.91 -4.31 1.21
C VAL A 30 -14.56 -3.59 2.40
N VAL A 31 -14.41 -2.27 2.50
CA VAL A 31 -15.09 -1.48 3.53
C VAL A 31 -16.60 -1.46 3.28
N GLN A 32 -17.02 -1.23 2.05
CA GLN A 32 -18.44 -1.18 1.68
C GLN A 32 -19.14 -2.52 1.98
N VAL A 33 -18.53 -3.65 1.63
CA VAL A 33 -19.07 -4.99 1.91
C VAL A 33 -19.30 -5.21 3.41
N LYS A 34 -18.43 -4.68 4.28
CA LYS A 34 -18.62 -4.76 5.74
C LYS A 34 -19.81 -3.93 6.20
N VAL A 35 -19.93 -2.71 5.69
CA VAL A 35 -21.05 -1.81 5.99
C VAL A 35 -22.36 -2.42 5.51
N ASP A 36 -22.41 -2.93 4.29
CA ASP A 36 -23.60 -3.57 3.73
C ASP A 36 -24.00 -4.82 4.53
N LYS A 37 -23.01 -5.60 5.00
CA LYS A 37 -23.25 -6.74 5.90
C LYS A 37 -23.84 -6.29 7.24
N GLU A 38 -23.29 -5.24 7.85
CA GLU A 38 -23.80 -4.70 9.11
C GLU A 38 -25.23 -4.17 8.96
N ASN A 39 -25.51 -3.43 7.89
CA ASN A 39 -26.85 -2.93 7.57
C ASN A 39 -27.83 -4.09 7.39
N TYR A 40 -27.47 -5.09 6.57
CA TYR A 40 -28.29 -6.28 6.36
C TYR A 40 -28.59 -7.03 7.65
N LEU A 41 -27.59 -7.21 8.52
CA LEU A 41 -27.78 -7.88 9.81
C LEU A 41 -28.66 -7.04 10.75
N SER A 42 -28.54 -5.72 10.74
CA SER A 42 -29.37 -4.85 11.59
C SER A 42 -30.86 -4.91 11.23
N GLU A 43 -31.18 -5.07 9.94
CA GLU A 43 -32.55 -5.19 9.43
C GLU A 43 -33.13 -6.59 9.67
N ASN A 44 -32.34 -7.64 9.41
CA ASN A 44 -32.82 -9.03 9.44
C ASN A 44 -32.68 -9.69 10.82
N CYS A 45 -31.76 -9.21 11.66
CA CYS A 45 -31.49 -9.72 12.99
C CYS A 45 -31.22 -8.55 13.96
N PRO A 46 -32.25 -7.75 14.27
CA PRO A 46 -32.11 -6.62 15.19
C PRO A 46 -31.75 -7.11 16.61
N PRO A 47 -31.14 -6.25 17.45
CA PRO A 47 -30.85 -6.58 18.84
C PRO A 47 -32.09 -7.09 19.58
N LEU A 48 -31.93 -8.18 20.32
CA LEU A 48 -33.03 -8.86 21.00
C LEU A 48 -33.65 -7.93 22.05
N SER A 49 -34.95 -7.67 21.91
CA SER A 49 -35.74 -6.97 22.93
C SER A 49 -36.47 -8.01 23.78
N MET A 50 -36.14 -8.08 25.06
CA MET A 50 -36.77 -9.03 25.99
C MET A 50 -38.17 -8.53 26.39
N PRO A 51 -39.23 -9.32 26.16
CA PRO A 51 -40.57 -8.97 26.61
C PRO A 51 -40.68 -8.94 28.14
N GLY A 52 -41.64 -8.16 28.65
CA GLY A 52 -41.85 -8.00 30.09
C GLY A 52 -42.65 -9.12 30.75
N SER A 53 -43.45 -9.87 29.97
CA SER A 53 -44.31 -10.93 30.48
C SER A 53 -43.77 -12.34 30.15
N ALA A 54 -44.06 -13.31 31.02
CA ALA A 54 -43.62 -14.69 30.82
C ALA A 54 -44.24 -15.34 29.56
N GLN A 55 -45.47 -14.95 29.21
CA GLN A 55 -46.17 -15.49 28.04
C GLN A 55 -45.57 -14.97 26.74
N GLU A 56 -45.33 -13.66 26.63
CA GLU A 56 -44.66 -13.07 25.47
C GLU A 56 -43.25 -13.64 25.28
N LEU A 57 -42.53 -13.93 26.37
CA LEU A 57 -41.21 -14.55 26.30
C LEU A 57 -41.28 -15.98 25.74
N GLN A 58 -42.27 -16.79 26.15
CA GLN A 58 -42.45 -18.13 25.61
C GLN A 58 -42.80 -18.12 24.11
N GLU A 59 -43.64 -17.17 23.68
CA GLU A 59 -44.00 -16.99 22.28
C GLU A 59 -42.80 -16.55 21.44
N LEU A 60 -41.99 -15.62 21.95
CA LEU A 60 -40.74 -15.19 21.31
C LEU A 60 -39.76 -16.36 21.14
N CYS A 61 -39.55 -17.17 22.18
CA CYS A 61 -38.66 -18.33 22.11
C CYS A 61 -39.11 -19.35 21.05
N LYS A 62 -40.42 -19.64 20.96
CA LYS A 62 -40.97 -20.54 19.93
C LYS A 62 -40.79 -19.96 18.52
N LYS A 63 -41.01 -18.65 18.37
CA LYS A 63 -40.82 -17.96 17.09
C LYS A 63 -39.37 -18.02 16.62
N LEU A 64 -38.43 -17.70 17.51
CA LEU A 64 -36.99 -17.74 17.20
C LEU A 64 -36.53 -19.15 16.82
N HIS A 65 -37.01 -20.19 17.52
CA HIS A 65 -36.69 -21.57 17.18
C HIS A 65 -37.12 -21.93 15.75
N LEU A 66 -38.35 -21.60 15.38
CA LEU A 66 -38.85 -21.85 14.01
C LEU A 66 -38.06 -21.06 12.95
N GLN A 67 -37.65 -19.84 13.28
CA GLN A 67 -36.84 -19.02 12.37
C GLN A 67 -35.43 -19.59 12.22
N ILE A 68 -34.83 -20.16 13.28
CA ILE A 68 -33.52 -20.81 13.21
C ILE A 68 -33.57 -21.99 12.23
N ASP A 69 -34.60 -22.85 12.35
CA ASP A 69 -34.74 -24.01 11.47
C ASP A 69 -34.82 -23.59 9.99
N GLN A 70 -35.59 -22.55 9.68
CA GLN A 70 -35.72 -22.00 8.32
C GLN A 70 -34.40 -21.40 7.81
N VAL A 71 -33.74 -20.58 8.62
CA VAL A 71 -32.48 -19.92 8.23
C VAL A 71 -31.36 -20.94 8.03
N ASP A 72 -31.32 -22.01 8.82
CA ASP A 72 -30.33 -23.07 8.65
C ASP A 72 -30.56 -23.89 7.38
N GLU A 73 -31.82 -24.13 6.99
CA GLU A 73 -32.15 -24.74 5.70
C GLU A 73 -31.67 -23.85 4.54
N GLU A 74 -31.98 -22.55 4.57
CA GLU A 74 -31.52 -21.59 3.57
C GLU A 74 -29.99 -21.51 3.51
N ARG A 75 -29.33 -21.51 4.67
CA ARG A 75 -27.86 -21.52 4.78
C ARG A 75 -27.27 -22.76 4.11
N TYR A 76 -27.85 -23.93 4.35
CA TYR A 76 -27.41 -25.19 3.75
C TYR A 76 -27.53 -25.16 2.22
N ASP A 77 -28.65 -24.66 1.70
CA ASP A 77 -28.86 -24.53 0.26
C ASP A 77 -27.89 -23.55 -0.40
N LEU A 78 -27.62 -22.42 0.26
CA LEU A 78 -26.63 -21.44 -0.20
C LEU A 78 -25.22 -22.03 -0.19
N GLU A 79 -24.84 -22.74 0.87
CA GLU A 79 -23.56 -23.43 0.97
C GLU A 79 -23.38 -24.47 -0.14
N SER A 80 -24.43 -25.26 -0.43
CA SER A 80 -24.44 -26.21 -1.54
C SER A 80 -24.25 -25.53 -2.91
N LYS A 81 -24.90 -24.40 -3.15
CA LYS A 81 -24.73 -23.60 -4.38
C LYS A 81 -23.31 -23.07 -4.51
N VAL A 82 -22.73 -22.51 -3.45
CA VAL A 82 -21.34 -22.02 -3.43
C VAL A 82 -20.36 -23.17 -3.65
N GLY A 83 -20.60 -24.34 -3.05
CA GLY A 83 -19.79 -25.53 -3.25
C GLY A 83 -19.80 -26.02 -4.71
N LYS A 84 -20.97 -26.03 -5.36
CA LYS A 84 -21.09 -26.37 -6.80
C LYS A 84 -20.33 -25.38 -7.67
N ALA A 85 -20.52 -24.08 -7.46
CA ALA A 85 -19.81 -23.03 -8.20
C ALA A 85 -18.29 -23.12 -7.99
N SER A 86 -17.83 -23.42 -6.77
CA SER A 86 -16.40 -23.57 -6.48
C SER A 86 -15.78 -24.75 -7.22
N LYS A 87 -16.47 -25.89 -7.29
CA LYS A 87 -16.04 -27.06 -8.07
C LYS A 87 -15.98 -26.75 -9.56
N GLU A 88 -17.00 -26.06 -10.10
CA GLU A 88 -16.99 -25.65 -11.50
C GLU A 88 -15.82 -24.71 -11.82
N ILE A 89 -15.53 -23.75 -10.95
CA ILE A 89 -14.36 -22.86 -11.09
C ILE A 89 -13.06 -23.66 -11.08
N GLU A 90 -12.93 -24.68 -10.23
CA GLU A 90 -11.75 -25.54 -10.17
C GLU A 90 -11.58 -26.34 -11.46
N ASP A 91 -12.65 -26.98 -11.95
CA ASP A 91 -12.65 -27.72 -13.21
C ASP A 91 -12.28 -26.82 -14.39
N LEU A 92 -12.82 -25.59 -14.42
CA LEU A 92 -12.49 -24.60 -15.45
C LEU A 92 -11.05 -24.13 -15.35
N LYS A 93 -10.51 -23.92 -14.14
CA LYS A 93 -9.09 -23.58 -13.94
C LYS A 93 -8.18 -24.66 -14.49
N ILE A 94 -8.50 -25.94 -14.25
CA ILE A 94 -7.73 -27.07 -14.78
C ILE A 94 -7.77 -27.06 -16.31
N LYS A 95 -8.97 -26.94 -16.91
CA LYS A 95 -9.12 -26.84 -18.37
C LYS A 95 -8.32 -25.69 -18.97
N VAL A 96 -8.30 -24.52 -18.32
CA VAL A 96 -7.50 -23.37 -18.76
C VAL A 96 -6.01 -23.71 -18.76
N VAL A 97 -5.51 -24.38 -17.72
CA VAL A 97 -4.10 -24.80 -17.64
C VAL A 97 -3.77 -25.82 -18.73
N ASP A 98 -4.64 -26.81 -18.96
CA ASP A 98 -4.43 -27.82 -20.00
C ASP A 98 -4.43 -27.20 -21.41
N LEU A 99 -5.35 -26.25 -21.68
CA LEU A 99 -5.42 -25.50 -22.94
C LEU A 99 -4.23 -24.56 -23.15
N GLN A 100 -3.73 -23.92 -22.09
CA GLN A 100 -2.53 -23.08 -22.15
C GLN A 100 -1.24 -23.91 -22.33
N GLY A 101 -1.35 -25.24 -22.28
CA GLY A 101 -0.25 -26.19 -22.36
C GLY A 101 0.46 -26.33 -21.02
N LYS A 102 0.41 -27.53 -20.44
CA LYS A 102 1.09 -27.92 -19.19
C LYS A 102 2.58 -27.55 -19.15
N PHE A 103 3.19 -27.40 -20.32
CA PHE A 103 4.53 -26.87 -20.51
C PHE A 103 4.46 -25.58 -21.35
N LYS A 104 4.45 -24.41 -20.70
CA LYS A 104 4.95 -23.20 -21.38
C LYS A 104 6.39 -23.51 -21.77
N LYS A 105 6.66 -23.80 -23.04
CA LYS A 105 8.02 -24.00 -23.56
C LYS A 105 8.82 -22.77 -23.12
N PRO A 106 9.83 -22.90 -22.23
CA PRO A 106 10.60 -21.74 -21.79
C PRO A 106 11.14 -21.07 -23.04
N ALA A 107 10.72 -19.84 -23.30
CA ALA A 107 11.28 -19.09 -24.41
C ALA A 107 12.77 -18.97 -24.11
N LEU A 108 13.60 -19.62 -24.94
CA LEU A 108 15.06 -19.55 -24.82
C LEU A 108 15.45 -18.09 -25.07
N LYS A 109 15.46 -17.28 -24.01
CA LYS A 109 15.96 -15.91 -24.07
C LYS A 109 17.46 -16.01 -24.28
N LYS A 110 17.97 -15.35 -25.32
CA LYS A 110 19.41 -15.18 -25.51
C LYS A 110 19.93 -14.26 -24.41
N VAL A 111 20.22 -14.83 -23.24
CA VAL A 111 20.82 -14.12 -22.12
C VAL A 111 22.26 -13.81 -22.53
N ARG A 112 22.54 -12.53 -22.80
CA ARG A 112 23.92 -12.06 -22.87
C ARG A 112 24.43 -11.91 -21.44
N LEU A 113 25.70 -12.23 -21.22
CA LEU A 113 26.36 -12.05 -19.92
C LEU A 113 26.02 -10.65 -19.37
N SER A 114 25.53 -10.55 -18.13
CA SER A 114 25.21 -9.23 -17.56
C SER A 114 26.48 -8.41 -17.39
N ALA A 115 26.36 -7.08 -17.39
CA ALA A 115 27.50 -6.19 -17.16
C ALA A 115 28.20 -6.55 -15.84
N ASP A 116 27.45 -6.88 -14.80
CA ASP A 116 27.99 -7.33 -13.49
C ASP A 116 28.78 -8.63 -13.59
N GLN A 117 28.29 -9.63 -14.35
CA GLN A 117 29.01 -10.89 -14.55
C GLN A 117 30.29 -10.68 -15.36
N MET A 118 30.24 -9.81 -16.38
CA MET A 118 31.41 -9.47 -17.18
C MET A 118 32.44 -8.67 -16.37
N LEU A 119 31.99 -7.72 -15.55
CA LEU A 119 32.85 -6.92 -14.67
C LEU A 119 33.47 -7.77 -13.55
N GLN A 120 32.71 -8.67 -12.94
CA GLN A 120 33.23 -9.59 -11.92
C GLN A 120 34.27 -10.55 -12.51
N ALA A 121 34.08 -11.01 -13.75
CA ALA A 121 35.03 -11.88 -14.44
C ALA A 121 36.32 -11.15 -14.88
N LEU A 122 36.21 -9.87 -15.30
CA LEU A 122 37.35 -9.09 -15.78
C LEU A 122 38.14 -8.38 -14.67
N LEU A 123 37.49 -7.94 -13.60
CA LEU A 123 38.08 -7.11 -12.55
C LEU A 123 38.18 -7.84 -11.19
N GLY A 124 37.72 -9.09 -11.12
CA GLY A 124 37.74 -9.91 -9.91
C GLY A 124 36.94 -9.32 -8.75
N SER A 125 37.28 -9.72 -7.53
CA SER A 125 36.57 -9.31 -6.30
C SER A 125 36.78 -7.84 -5.91
N LYS A 126 37.70 -7.12 -6.58
CA LYS A 126 38.13 -5.78 -6.15
C LYS A 126 37.11 -4.68 -6.46
N HIS A 127 36.20 -4.90 -7.42
CA HIS A 127 35.14 -3.96 -7.80
C HIS A 127 33.76 -4.63 -7.75
N LYS A 128 33.36 -5.11 -6.56
CA LYS A 128 31.96 -5.48 -6.32
C LYS A 128 31.14 -4.22 -6.02
N VAL A 129 30.86 -3.43 -7.07
CA VAL A 129 29.92 -2.31 -6.96
C VAL A 129 28.53 -2.91 -7.13
N SER A 130 27.78 -3.11 -6.03
CA SER A 130 26.37 -3.39 -6.16
C SER A 130 25.69 -2.14 -6.71
N LEU A 131 25.08 -2.24 -7.89
CA LEU A 131 24.32 -1.16 -8.52
C LEU A 131 22.94 -1.00 -7.86
N ASP A 132 22.86 -1.28 -6.55
CA ASP A 132 21.70 -0.98 -5.74
C ASP A 132 21.71 0.52 -5.45
N LEU A 133 20.89 1.29 -6.15
CA LEU A 133 20.72 2.72 -5.87
C LEU A 133 20.39 3.01 -4.39
N ARG A 134 19.85 2.00 -3.69
CA ARG A 134 19.46 2.04 -2.28
C ARG A 134 20.62 1.90 -1.30
N SER A 135 21.70 1.19 -1.66
CA SER A 135 22.85 0.97 -0.76
C SER A 135 23.82 2.16 -0.72
N ASN A 136 23.79 3.02 -1.74
CA ASN A 136 24.64 4.22 -1.85
C ASN A 136 24.02 5.48 -1.22
N LEU A 137 22.75 5.41 -0.78
CA LEU A 137 22.11 6.49 -0.03
C LEU A 137 22.42 6.31 1.46
N LYS A 138 23.05 7.32 2.10
CA LYS A 138 23.35 7.29 3.54
C LYS A 138 22.06 7.09 4.35
N GLN A 139 21.93 5.94 4.99
CA GLN A 139 20.90 5.69 6.00
C GLN A 139 21.23 6.57 7.23
N VAL A 140 20.42 7.59 7.49
CA VAL A 140 20.58 8.44 8.68
C VAL A 140 20.25 7.58 9.90
N LYS A 141 21.30 7.01 10.51
CA LYS A 141 21.23 6.30 11.78
C LYS A 141 20.84 7.29 12.87
N LYS A 142 19.61 7.17 13.37
CA LYS A 142 19.16 7.79 14.61
C LYS A 142 19.74 6.98 15.77
N GLU A 143 21.04 7.12 16.03
CA GLU A 143 21.68 6.53 17.20
C GLU A 143 21.62 7.57 18.33
N VAL A 144 20.78 7.27 19.33
CA VAL A 144 20.78 7.91 20.64
C VAL A 144 22.05 7.45 21.35
N LYS A 145 23.00 8.36 21.59
CA LYS A 145 24.04 8.14 22.58
C LYS A 145 24.55 9.47 23.14
N GLU A 146 24.67 9.47 24.46
CA GLU A 146 25.06 10.53 25.38
C GLU A 146 26.35 11.27 25.02
N GLU A 147 26.31 12.57 25.33
CA GLU A 147 27.37 13.48 25.77
C GLU A 147 28.73 13.47 25.05
N VAL A 148 28.98 14.53 24.28
CA VAL A 148 30.14 15.41 24.54
C VAL A 148 29.69 16.85 24.32
N ALA A 149 29.87 17.65 25.37
CA ALA A 149 29.64 19.08 25.39
C ALA A 149 30.50 19.84 24.37
N ASP A 150 30.00 21.01 23.99
CA ASP A 150 30.75 22.15 23.46
C ASP A 150 31.06 22.17 21.96
N VAL A 151 30.08 22.66 21.17
CA VAL A 151 30.35 23.54 20.01
C VAL A 151 29.24 24.62 19.92
N GLY A 152 29.44 25.71 20.68
CA GLY A 152 29.25 27.10 20.24
C GLY A 152 27.84 27.63 19.90
N ASP A 153 27.18 28.25 20.87
CA ASP A 153 26.02 29.13 20.68
C ASP A 153 26.43 30.44 19.95
N TRP A 154 25.99 30.61 18.70
CA TRP A 154 26.31 31.79 17.87
C TRP A 154 25.55 33.07 18.25
N ARG A 155 24.79 33.09 19.35
CA ARG A 155 23.92 34.22 19.75
C ARG A 155 24.50 35.21 20.76
N LYS A 156 25.81 35.51 20.71
CA LYS A 156 26.40 36.43 21.71
C LYS A 156 27.24 37.59 21.17
N ASN A 157 26.88 38.15 20.02
CA ASN A 157 27.52 39.40 19.57
C ASN A 157 26.60 40.41 18.87
N VAL A 158 25.33 40.48 19.28
CA VAL A 158 24.45 41.59 18.88
C VAL A 158 23.73 42.08 20.13
N GLU A 159 24.32 43.09 20.78
CA GLU A 159 23.60 44.26 21.31
C GLU A 159 24.61 45.29 21.84
N ASP A 160 24.24 46.56 21.63
CA ASP A 160 24.75 47.77 22.29
C ASP A 160 26.06 48.41 21.82
N LYS A 161 25.96 49.16 20.72
CA LYS A 161 26.45 50.55 20.71
C LYS A 161 25.40 51.51 20.18
N ALA A 162 24.43 51.79 21.04
CA ALA A 162 23.74 53.07 21.04
C ALA A 162 24.71 54.17 21.52
N GLY A 163 24.76 55.31 20.83
CA GLY A 163 25.24 56.58 21.40
C GLY A 163 26.67 57.00 21.04
N MET A 164 26.79 57.89 20.05
CA MET A 164 27.77 59.00 19.93
C MET A 164 27.55 59.62 18.55
N ASP A 165 26.58 60.52 18.37
CA ASP A 165 26.64 61.97 18.64
C ASP A 165 28.04 62.59 18.40
N GLY A 166 28.19 63.30 17.28
CA GLY A 166 29.46 63.93 16.88
C GLY A 166 29.52 64.35 15.41
N ARG A 167 29.49 65.66 15.17
CA ARG A 167 29.45 66.43 13.92
C ARG A 167 30.38 65.97 12.76
N LYS A 168 29.80 65.92 11.54
CA LYS A 168 30.45 65.78 10.21
C LYS A 168 31.62 66.77 9.98
N LYS A 169 32.67 66.29 9.29
CA LYS A 169 33.53 67.11 8.41
C LYS A 169 33.94 66.27 7.19
N MET A 170 33.42 66.63 6.02
CA MET A 170 33.97 66.28 4.71
C MET A 170 35.05 67.30 4.37
N PHE A 171 36.16 66.89 3.78
CA PHE A 171 36.93 67.70 2.84
C PHE A 171 37.63 66.77 1.83
N GLU A 172 37.41 67.06 0.55
CA GLU A 172 38.08 66.50 -0.63
C GLU A 172 39.48 67.13 -0.81
N SER A 173 40.41 66.41 -1.44
CA SER A 173 41.29 66.96 -2.50
C SER A 173 42.11 65.86 -3.18
N GLU A 174 42.10 65.89 -4.51
CA GLU A 174 43.01 65.17 -5.42
C GLU A 174 44.48 65.58 -5.23
N ALA A 175 45.37 64.61 -5.41
CA ALA A 175 46.59 64.68 -6.21
C ALA A 175 47.09 63.26 -6.52
#